data_AF-A0A1H8SAM3-F1
#
_entry.id   AF-A0A1H8SAM3-F1
#
_cell.length_a   1.000
_cell.length_b   1.000
_cell.length_c   1.000
_cell.angle_alpha   90.00
_cell.angle_beta   90.00
_cell.angle_gamma   90.00
#
_symmetry.space_group_name_H-M   'P 1'
#
loop_
_entity.id
_entity.type
_entity.pdbx_description
1 polymer ?
#
loop_
_entity_poly.entity_id
_entity_poly.type
_entity_poly.pdbx_seq_one_letter_code
_entity_poly.pdbx_strand_id
1 'polypeptide(L)'
;MDRTRPILPFLSKPGAGTQIERIGPTCLDVRGRAENLWSGHGGGGWLWIWMTVTFLALWQILAFTVGGEPVALEGRWANQIEMVLMAAVFALPLLIPVWLWRTHLPVRFNRRTREVSMAAGGKVYTVPWDELAGIRRDLTGFTFPGVVLRDQLLQIDFPKADGGTQSILINGKEHVDADIPDGPDALWAYITTYMEQGPEALPQLTPYSADYFKPSELPEACRPFPIFTARDPRWWPLQLCVGFPLMCLLALTYAPTCLLHYWLYTSIPRKPLPEEMFDPENDDPSVLTGNSRPPGRTFQDIVRLERRVVPRGVLFVRNREEVDAARRRRESEAARRSVR
;
A
#
# COMPACT_ATOMS: atom_id res chain seq x y z
N MET A 1 -18.42 -15.16 10.60
CA MET A 1 -18.59 -15.04 12.07
C MET A 1 -17.54 -14.06 12.54
N ASP A 2 -17.95 -12.90 13.01
CA ASP A 2 -17.01 -11.91 13.56
C ASP A 2 -16.55 -12.39 14.93
N ARG A 3 -15.24 -12.54 15.11
CA ARG A 3 -14.63 -12.82 16.41
C ARG A 3 -13.89 -11.58 16.86
N THR A 4 -14.26 -11.08 18.04
CA THR A 4 -13.57 -9.97 18.70
C THR A 4 -12.86 -10.49 19.95
N ARG A 5 -11.63 -10.00 20.20
CA ARG A 5 -10.84 -10.34 21.38
C ARG A 5 -10.03 -9.12 21.83
N PRO A 6 -9.95 -8.83 23.14
CA PRO A 6 -9.06 -7.78 23.63
C PRO A 6 -7.61 -8.19 23.39
N ILE A 7 -6.77 -7.21 23.06
CA ILE A 7 -5.34 -7.40 22.79
C ILE A 7 -4.56 -7.08 24.06
N LEU A 8 -3.64 -7.97 24.45
CA LEU A 8 -2.70 -7.74 25.53
C LEU A 8 -1.34 -7.34 24.93
N PRO A 9 -0.96 -6.05 24.94
CA PRO A 9 0.21 -5.58 24.21
C PRO A 9 1.52 -6.19 24.70
N PHE A 10 1.64 -6.47 26.01
CA PHE A 10 2.85 -7.04 26.62
C PHE A 10 3.15 -8.49 26.21
N LEU A 11 2.20 -9.19 25.58
CA LEU A 11 2.40 -10.56 25.09
C LEU A 11 2.91 -10.61 23.65
N SER A 12 2.89 -9.49 22.94
CA SER A 12 3.20 -9.43 21.51
C SER A 12 4.47 -8.63 21.27
N LYS A 13 5.29 -9.08 20.32
CA LYS A 13 6.44 -8.31 19.87
C LYS A 13 5.94 -7.11 19.05
N PRO A 14 6.37 -5.87 19.35
CA PRO A 14 5.93 -4.71 18.59
C PRO A 14 6.39 -4.81 17.14
N GLY A 15 5.51 -4.45 16.22
CA GLY A 15 5.79 -4.42 14.78
C GLY A 15 4.71 -3.66 14.02
N ALA A 16 5.11 -2.91 13.00
CA ALA A 16 4.20 -2.13 12.17
C ALA A 16 4.81 -1.88 10.78
N GLY A 17 3.95 -1.62 9.79
CA GLY A 17 4.33 -1.36 8.40
C GLY A 17 3.70 -0.08 7.82
N THR A 18 3.03 -0.17 6.68
CA THR A 18 2.38 0.95 5.98
C THR A 18 1.22 1.57 6.75
N GLN A 19 0.71 0.94 7.81
CA GLN A 19 -0.33 1.56 8.64
C GLN A 19 0.17 2.79 9.36
N ILE A 20 1.46 2.83 9.73
CA ILE A 20 2.04 4.02 10.33
C ILE A 20 2.22 5.03 9.21
N GLU A 21 1.71 6.23 9.38
CA GLU A 21 1.89 7.31 8.43
C GLU A 21 3.11 8.15 8.80
N ARG A 22 3.16 8.59 10.06
CA ARG A 22 4.18 9.48 10.59
C ARG A 22 4.53 9.11 12.03
N ILE A 23 5.81 9.17 12.35
CA ILE A 23 6.33 9.04 13.71
C ILE A 23 6.97 10.39 14.06
N GLY A 24 6.36 11.11 14.99
CA GLY A 24 6.90 12.34 15.56
C GLY A 24 7.53 12.09 16.94
N PRO A 25 8.09 13.14 17.57
CA PRO A 25 8.55 13.08 18.96
C PRO A 25 7.38 12.97 19.95
N THR A 26 6.24 13.59 19.62
CA THR A 26 5.05 13.68 20.48
C THR A 26 3.83 12.97 19.90
N CYS A 27 3.62 12.99 18.58
CA CYS A 27 2.48 12.31 17.93
C CYS A 27 2.89 11.15 17.01
N LEU A 28 2.10 10.08 17.07
CA LEU A 28 2.11 8.97 16.11
C LEU A 28 0.82 9.00 15.30
N ASP A 29 0.94 9.06 13.98
CA ASP A 29 -0.19 9.08 13.07
C ASP A 29 -0.35 7.70 12.42
N VAL A 30 -1.55 7.12 12.56
CA VAL A 30 -1.87 5.77 12.08
C VAL A 30 -3.05 5.83 11.11
N ARG A 31 -2.89 5.24 9.93
CA ARG A 31 -3.90 5.19 8.87
C ARG A 31 -5.03 4.24 9.24
N GLY A 32 -6.26 4.66 8.96
CA GLY A 32 -7.41 3.77 9.00
C GLY A 32 -7.37 2.73 7.86
N ARG A 33 -8.14 1.65 8.00
CA ARG A 33 -8.26 0.57 7.01
C ARG A 33 -8.67 1.08 5.63
N ALA A 34 -9.65 1.99 5.57
CA ALA A 34 -10.12 2.53 4.30
C ALA A 34 -9.00 3.28 3.57
N GLU A 35 -8.28 4.14 4.28
CA GLU A 35 -7.13 4.84 3.71
C GLU A 35 -6.04 3.86 3.27
N ASN A 36 -5.64 2.90 4.12
CA ASN A 36 -4.59 1.95 3.78
C ASN A 36 -4.98 1.02 2.61
N LEU A 37 -6.26 0.66 2.48
CA LEU A 37 -6.74 -0.17 1.37
C LEU A 37 -6.62 0.54 0.03
N TRP A 38 -6.94 1.83 0.00
CA TRP A 38 -6.94 2.58 -1.24
C TRP A 38 -5.57 3.17 -1.54
N SER A 39 -4.81 3.60 -0.53
CA SER A 39 -3.56 4.35 -0.68
C SER A 39 -2.36 3.46 -0.98
N GLY A 40 -1.28 4.11 -1.42
CA GLY A 40 -0.01 3.45 -1.69
C GLY A 40 0.08 2.77 -3.04
N HIS A 41 1.32 2.46 -3.41
CA HIS A 41 1.64 1.66 -4.57
C HIS A 41 1.19 0.20 -4.32
N GLY A 42 0.41 -0.34 -5.26
CA GLY A 42 -0.26 -1.63 -5.10
C GLY A 42 -1.57 -1.55 -4.31
N GLY A 43 -1.93 -0.39 -3.75
CA GLY A 43 -3.24 -0.15 -3.16
C GLY A 43 -4.35 -0.08 -4.20
N GLY A 44 -5.61 -0.08 -3.73
CA GLY A 44 -6.78 -0.15 -4.60
C GLY A 44 -6.87 0.99 -5.62
N GLY A 45 -6.47 2.21 -5.26
CA GLY A 45 -6.56 3.34 -6.19
C GLY A 45 -5.44 3.32 -7.23
N TRP A 46 -4.22 2.91 -6.87
CA TRP A 46 -3.15 2.65 -7.84
C TRP A 46 -3.55 1.52 -8.80
N LEU A 47 -4.10 0.41 -8.28
CA LEU A 47 -4.56 -0.73 -9.07
C LEU A 47 -5.66 -0.31 -10.05
N TRP A 48 -6.60 0.53 -9.62
CA TRP A 48 -7.64 1.09 -10.49
C TRP A 48 -7.07 1.95 -11.61
N ILE A 49 -6.12 2.85 -11.33
CA ILE A 49 -5.46 3.63 -12.37
C ILE A 49 -4.75 2.70 -13.36
N TRP A 50 -4.05 1.68 -12.85
CA TRP A 50 -3.35 0.71 -13.68
C TRP A 50 -4.31 -0.07 -14.59
N MET A 51 -5.41 -0.57 -14.03
CA MET A 51 -6.42 -1.29 -14.80
C MET A 51 -7.04 -0.40 -15.86
N THR A 52 -7.41 0.84 -15.55
CA THR A 52 -7.91 1.82 -16.51
C THR A 52 -6.94 2.03 -17.67
N VAL A 53 -5.66 2.31 -17.38
CA VAL A 53 -4.63 2.51 -18.42
C VAL A 53 -4.44 1.25 -19.26
N THR A 54 -4.43 0.07 -18.62
CA THR A 54 -4.25 -1.22 -19.28
C THR A 54 -5.43 -1.56 -20.19
N PHE A 55 -6.67 -1.39 -19.72
CA PHE A 55 -7.87 -1.62 -20.53
C PHE A 55 -7.93 -0.69 -21.73
N LEU A 56 -7.61 0.59 -21.55
CA LEU A 56 -7.55 1.54 -22.67
C LEU A 56 -6.49 1.13 -23.70
N ALA A 57 -5.30 0.69 -23.25
CA ALA A 57 -4.25 0.21 -24.14
C ALA A 57 -4.66 -1.07 -24.89
N LEU A 58 -5.22 -2.06 -24.19
CA LEU A 58 -5.68 -3.31 -24.79
C LEU A 58 -6.85 -3.08 -25.76
N TRP A 59 -7.76 -2.17 -25.45
CA TRP A 59 -8.85 -1.79 -26.34
C TRP A 59 -8.32 -1.18 -27.64
N GLN A 60 -7.33 -0.29 -27.57
CA GLN A 60 -6.72 0.30 -28.77
C GLN A 60 -6.02 -0.76 -29.63
N ILE A 61 -5.31 -1.70 -29.00
CA ILE A 61 -4.70 -2.84 -29.71
C ILE A 61 -5.78 -3.67 -30.39
N LEU A 62 -6.86 -4.02 -29.69
CA LEU A 62 -7.97 -4.80 -30.24
C LEU A 62 -8.62 -4.08 -31.42
N ALA A 63 -8.96 -2.80 -31.27
CA ALA A 63 -9.56 -1.99 -32.31
C ALA A 63 -8.68 -1.92 -33.56
N PHE A 64 -7.37 -1.72 -33.39
CA PHE A 64 -6.41 -1.76 -34.49
C PHE A 64 -6.37 -3.13 -35.18
N THR A 65 -6.35 -4.22 -34.41
CA THR A 65 -6.27 -5.59 -34.97
C THR A 65 -7.53 -6.02 -35.71
N VAL A 66 -8.72 -5.60 -35.26
CA VAL A 66 -10.00 -5.97 -35.88
C VAL A 66 -10.37 -5.01 -37.02
N GLY A 67 -10.13 -3.72 -36.85
CA GLY A 67 -10.52 -2.67 -37.80
C GLY A 67 -9.49 -2.38 -38.90
N GLY A 68 -8.25 -2.83 -38.74
CA GLY A 68 -7.14 -2.56 -39.69
C GLY A 68 -6.60 -1.14 -39.65
N GLU A 69 -7.26 -0.23 -38.91
CA GLU A 69 -6.82 1.14 -38.68
C GLU A 69 -6.88 1.45 -37.17
N PRO A 70 -5.95 2.27 -36.64
CA PRO A 70 -6.10 2.79 -35.30
C PRO A 70 -7.38 3.62 -35.26
N VAL A 71 -8.04 3.70 -34.10
CA VAL A 71 -9.22 4.57 -33.96
C VAL A 71 -8.79 6.01 -34.21
N ALA A 72 -8.91 6.46 -35.45
CA ALA A 72 -8.57 7.80 -35.84
C ALA A 72 -9.63 8.75 -35.25
N LEU A 73 -9.16 9.75 -34.51
CA LEU A 73 -10.01 10.81 -33.98
C LEU A 73 -10.55 11.71 -35.09
N GLU A 74 -10.05 11.60 -36.32
CA GLU A 74 -10.47 12.44 -37.45
C GLU A 74 -11.68 11.84 -38.18
N GLY A 75 -12.77 12.61 -38.26
CA GLY A 75 -13.86 12.41 -39.23
C GLY A 75 -15.03 11.51 -38.80
N ARG A 76 -14.97 10.82 -37.66
CA ARG A 76 -16.08 9.99 -37.14
C ARG A 76 -16.45 10.35 -35.71
N TRP A 77 -17.39 11.27 -35.56
CA TRP A 77 -17.92 11.72 -34.25
C TRP A 77 -18.37 10.56 -33.36
N ALA A 78 -18.88 9.46 -33.94
CA ALA A 78 -19.25 8.25 -33.20
C ALA A 78 -18.05 7.61 -32.47
N ASN A 79 -16.89 7.53 -33.12
CA ASN A 79 -15.67 6.97 -32.52
C ASN A 79 -15.13 7.85 -31.39
N GLN A 80 -15.26 9.18 -31.54
CA GLN A 80 -14.89 10.13 -30.49
C GLN A 80 -15.79 9.98 -29.25
N ILE A 81 -17.10 9.85 -29.45
CA ILE A 81 -18.05 9.62 -28.35
C ILE A 81 -17.75 8.29 -27.66
N GLU A 82 -17.49 7.22 -28.42
CA GLU A 82 -17.15 5.91 -27.85
C GLU A 82 -15.87 5.98 -27.00
N MET A 83 -14.81 6.62 -27.49
CA MET A 83 -13.58 6.82 -26.71
C MET A 83 -13.80 7.64 -25.44
N VAL A 84 -14.56 8.73 -25.53
CA VAL A 84 -14.85 9.59 -24.37
C VAL A 84 -15.70 8.84 -23.35
N LEU A 85 -16.73 8.11 -23.78
CA LEU A 85 -17.55 7.29 -22.90
C LEU A 85 -16.74 6.19 -22.23
N MET A 86 -15.89 5.49 -22.99
CA MET A 86 -15.02 4.45 -22.44
C MET A 86 -14.06 5.05 -21.40
N ALA A 87 -13.38 6.15 -21.73
CA ALA A 87 -12.52 6.87 -20.80
C ALA A 87 -13.29 7.33 -19.56
N ALA A 88 -14.52 7.83 -19.71
CA ALA A 88 -15.37 8.27 -18.60
C ALA A 88 -15.80 7.10 -17.70
N VAL A 89 -16.18 5.95 -18.26
CA VAL A 89 -16.54 4.74 -17.51
C VAL A 89 -15.40 4.27 -16.62
N PHE A 90 -14.16 4.42 -17.09
CA PHE A 90 -12.97 4.03 -16.33
C PHE A 90 -12.40 5.15 -15.43
N ALA A 91 -12.59 6.41 -15.79
CA ALA A 91 -12.08 7.56 -15.03
C ALA A 91 -13.04 7.99 -13.90
N LEU A 92 -14.36 7.91 -14.09
CA LEU A 92 -15.34 8.30 -13.08
C LEU A 92 -15.16 7.51 -11.77
N PRO A 93 -14.93 6.18 -11.79
CA PRO A 93 -14.65 5.43 -10.58
C PRO A 93 -13.36 5.86 -9.86
N LEU A 94 -12.41 6.55 -10.53
CA LEU A 94 -11.21 7.10 -9.89
C LEU A 94 -11.52 8.27 -8.95
N LEU A 95 -12.69 8.91 -9.08
CA LEU A 95 -13.11 9.94 -8.15
C LEU A 95 -13.27 9.39 -6.73
N ILE A 96 -13.68 8.12 -6.58
CA ILE A 96 -13.86 7.48 -5.27
C ILE A 96 -12.53 7.30 -4.51
N PRO A 97 -11.50 6.60 -5.04
CA PRO A 97 -10.22 6.47 -4.36
C PRO A 97 -9.56 7.82 -4.12
N VAL A 98 -9.62 8.74 -5.09
CA VAL A 98 -9.07 10.09 -4.92
C VAL A 98 -9.82 10.82 -3.79
N TRP A 99 -11.15 10.77 -3.75
CA TRP A 99 -11.93 11.38 -2.67
C TRP A 99 -11.60 10.75 -1.31
N LEU A 100 -11.50 9.42 -1.22
CA LEU A 100 -11.14 8.71 0.00
C LEU A 100 -9.73 9.10 0.50
N TRP A 101 -8.73 9.11 -0.38
CA TRP A 101 -7.36 9.51 -0.05
C TRP A 101 -7.24 10.92 0.53
N ARG A 102 -8.18 11.79 0.19
CA ARG A 102 -8.15 13.20 0.57
C ARG A 102 -9.02 13.53 1.77
N THR A 103 -10.03 12.72 2.04
CA THR A 103 -11.01 12.98 3.09
C THR A 103 -10.68 12.25 4.38
N HIS A 104 -9.94 11.14 4.30
CA HIS A 104 -9.48 10.41 5.48
C HIS A 104 -8.33 11.15 6.16
N LEU A 105 -8.47 11.30 7.46
CA LEU A 105 -7.46 11.82 8.37
C LEU A 105 -6.95 10.66 9.24
N PRO A 106 -5.66 10.66 9.62
CA PRO A 106 -5.11 9.61 10.45
C PRO A 106 -5.72 9.62 11.85
N VAL A 107 -5.66 8.47 12.51
CA VAL A 107 -5.81 8.39 13.97
C VAL A 107 -4.52 8.88 14.59
N ARG A 108 -4.63 9.91 15.42
CA ARG A 108 -3.47 10.53 16.05
C ARG A 108 -3.36 10.10 17.50
N PHE A 109 -2.21 9.57 17.85
CA PHE A 109 -1.85 9.21 19.22
C PHE A 109 -0.88 10.26 19.76
N ASN A 110 -1.36 11.11 20.66
CA ASN A 110 -0.54 12.14 21.28
C ASN A 110 0.01 11.65 22.62
N ARG A 111 1.32 11.39 22.65
CA ARG A 111 2.03 10.92 23.84
C ARG A 111 2.05 11.96 24.96
N ARG A 112 2.18 13.25 24.62
CA ARG A 112 2.33 14.34 25.60
C ARG A 112 1.04 14.55 26.38
N THR A 113 -0.10 14.61 25.69
CA THR A 113 -1.41 14.77 26.34
C THR A 113 -1.98 13.44 26.81
N ARG A 114 -1.39 12.31 26.39
CA ARG A 114 -1.95 10.96 26.56
C ARG A 114 -3.38 10.89 26.03
N GLU A 115 -3.62 11.48 24.86
CA GLU A 115 -4.91 11.47 24.19
C GLU A 115 -4.78 10.82 22.81
N VAL A 116 -5.85 10.18 22.39
CA VAL A 116 -5.99 9.66 21.02
C VAL A 116 -7.17 10.37 20.38
N SER A 117 -6.91 10.97 19.23
CA SER A 117 -7.90 11.73 18.49
C SER A 117 -8.12 11.14 17.10
N MET A 118 -9.37 11.12 16.66
CA MET A 118 -9.73 10.82 15.27
C MET A 118 -10.78 11.80 14.77
N ALA A 119 -10.72 12.13 13.48
CA ALA A 119 -11.73 12.93 12.82
C ALA A 119 -12.59 12.05 11.91
N ALA A 120 -13.89 11.96 12.21
CA ALA A 120 -14.86 11.20 11.42
C ALA A 120 -16.16 11.99 11.25
N GLY A 121 -16.67 12.06 10.02
CA GLY A 121 -17.94 12.76 9.74
C GLY A 121 -17.94 14.26 10.08
N GLY A 122 -16.76 14.91 10.06
CA GLY A 122 -16.61 16.32 10.42
C GLY A 122 -16.60 16.61 11.92
N LYS A 123 -16.64 15.58 12.76
CA LYS A 123 -16.47 15.68 14.21
C LYS A 123 -15.13 15.08 14.61
N VAL A 124 -14.51 15.66 15.64
CA VAL A 124 -13.32 15.11 16.29
C VAL A 124 -13.77 14.32 17.52
N TYR A 125 -13.23 13.12 17.65
CA TYR A 125 -13.43 12.26 18.80
C TYR A 125 -12.07 12.12 19.49
N THR A 126 -12.01 12.53 20.75
CA THR A 126 -10.79 12.44 21.57
C THR A 126 -11.08 11.59 22.80
N VAL A 127 -10.17 10.68 23.12
CA VAL A 127 -10.28 9.76 24.26
C VAL A 127 -8.93 9.71 24.98
N PRO A 128 -8.91 9.68 26.32
CA PRO A 128 -7.69 9.40 27.06
C PRO A 128 -7.11 8.04 26.67
N TRP A 129 -5.81 7.99 26.40
CA TRP A 129 -5.09 6.78 26.04
C TRP A 129 -5.26 5.66 27.07
N ASP A 130 -5.32 6.02 28.36
CA ASP A 130 -5.43 5.08 29.47
C ASP A 130 -6.80 4.37 29.52
N GLU A 131 -7.82 4.91 28.84
CA GLU A 131 -9.15 4.30 28.72
C GLU A 131 -9.29 3.41 27.47
N LEU A 132 -8.32 3.47 26.55
CA LEU A 132 -8.39 2.75 25.28
C LEU A 132 -7.84 1.34 25.40
N ALA A 133 -8.56 0.41 24.78
CA ALA A 133 -8.13 -0.96 24.58
C ALA A 133 -8.13 -1.30 23.10
N GLY A 134 -7.04 -1.91 22.63
CA GLY A 134 -6.98 -2.50 21.30
C GLY A 134 -7.84 -3.75 21.27
N ILE A 135 -8.78 -3.81 20.33
CA ILE A 135 -9.62 -4.99 20.11
C ILE A 135 -9.23 -5.61 18.78
N ARG A 136 -8.83 -6.87 18.79
CA ARG A 136 -8.63 -7.64 17.58
C ARG A 136 -9.98 -8.03 17.01
N ARG A 137 -10.21 -7.74 15.74
CA ARG A 137 -11.39 -8.16 14.97
C ARG A 137 -10.96 -8.98 13.76
N ASP A 138 -11.32 -10.25 13.77
CA ASP A 138 -11.09 -11.15 12.64
C ASP A 138 -12.33 -11.12 11.74
N LEU A 139 -12.19 -10.52 10.55
CA LEU A 139 -13.21 -10.50 9.51
C LEU A 139 -12.96 -11.62 8.51
N THR A 140 -13.95 -12.50 8.37
CA THR A 140 -13.98 -13.52 7.31
C THR A 140 -15.00 -13.09 6.26
N GLY A 141 -14.55 -12.75 5.07
CA GLY A 141 -15.40 -12.32 3.96
C GLY A 141 -15.08 -13.06 2.66
N PHE A 142 -15.84 -12.77 1.62
CA PHE A 142 -15.58 -13.22 0.26
C PHE A 142 -15.48 -11.98 -0.64
N THR A 143 -14.37 -11.81 -1.36
CA THR A 143 -14.32 -10.88 -2.50
C THR A 143 -14.70 -11.59 -3.77
N PHE A 144 -15.25 -10.86 -4.73
CA PHE A 144 -15.37 -11.32 -6.11
C PHE A 144 -13.96 -11.56 -6.69
N PRO A 145 -13.60 -12.76 -7.22
CA PRO A 145 -14.43 -13.88 -7.68
C PRO A 145 -14.45 -15.12 -6.73
N GLY A 146 -14.81 -14.95 -5.46
CA GLY A 146 -14.94 -16.03 -4.45
C GLY A 146 -13.70 -16.23 -3.56
N VAL A 147 -12.76 -15.29 -3.54
CA VAL A 147 -11.57 -15.38 -2.68
C VAL A 147 -11.96 -15.10 -1.23
N VAL A 148 -11.66 -16.03 -0.33
CA VAL A 148 -11.90 -15.87 1.11
C VAL A 148 -10.91 -14.85 1.66
N LEU A 149 -11.39 -13.67 2.07
CA LEU A 149 -10.58 -12.77 2.90
C LEU A 149 -10.64 -13.20 4.34
N ARG A 150 -9.47 -13.26 4.95
CA ARG A 150 -9.28 -13.42 6.39
C ARG A 150 -8.48 -12.21 6.87
N ASP A 151 -9.19 -11.11 7.07
CA ASP A 151 -8.58 -9.86 7.50
C ASP A 151 -8.53 -9.85 9.02
N GLN A 152 -7.34 -9.61 9.57
CA GLN A 152 -7.14 -9.41 11.00
C GLN A 152 -6.93 -7.92 11.23
N LEU A 153 -7.89 -7.30 11.90
CA LEU A 153 -7.96 -5.86 12.07
C LEU A 153 -7.78 -5.47 13.53
N LEU A 154 -7.16 -4.33 13.75
CA LEU A 154 -7.15 -3.64 15.03
C LEU A 154 -8.34 -2.68 15.04
N GLN A 155 -9.25 -2.88 15.99
CA GLN A 155 -10.38 -2.01 16.24
C GLN A 155 -10.08 -1.16 17.48
N ILE A 156 -10.35 0.14 17.37
CA ILE A 156 -10.30 1.10 18.48
C ILE A 156 -11.66 1.78 18.54
N ASP A 157 -12.22 1.83 19.74
CA ASP A 157 -13.58 2.29 19.99
C ASP A 157 -13.57 3.65 20.69
N PHE A 158 -14.29 4.62 20.12
CA PHE A 158 -14.41 5.97 20.66
C PHE A 158 -15.85 6.19 21.15
N PRO A 159 -16.07 6.64 22.40
CA PRO A 159 -17.39 6.94 22.91
C PRO A 159 -17.97 8.17 22.18
N LYS A 160 -19.26 8.12 21.87
CA LYS A 160 -20.03 9.25 21.36
C LYS A 160 -20.87 9.86 22.48
N ALA A 161 -21.17 11.15 22.36
CA ALA A 161 -22.01 11.87 23.33
C ALA A 161 -23.46 11.33 23.44
N ASP A 162 -23.94 10.61 22.41
CA ASP A 162 -25.27 9.98 22.39
C ASP A 162 -25.30 8.59 23.07
N GLY A 163 -24.19 8.17 23.70
CA GLY A 163 -24.03 6.84 24.28
C GLY A 163 -23.69 5.76 23.25
N GLY A 164 -23.54 6.11 21.98
CA GLY A 164 -23.03 5.21 20.94
C GLY A 164 -21.51 5.09 20.97
N THR A 165 -20.98 4.25 20.09
CA THR A 165 -19.53 4.07 19.89
C THR A 165 -19.19 4.30 18.43
N GLN A 166 -18.12 5.05 18.16
CA GLN A 166 -17.51 5.16 16.85
C GLN A 166 -16.25 4.30 16.82
N SER A 167 -16.30 3.20 16.09
CA SER A 167 -15.12 2.34 15.90
C SER A 167 -14.33 2.77 14.68
N ILE A 168 -13.01 2.75 14.80
CA ILE A 168 -12.08 2.76 13.66
C ILE A 168 -11.42 1.39 13.52
N LEU A 169 -11.30 0.93 12.28
CA LEU A 169 -10.60 -0.30 11.95
C LEU A 169 -9.28 0.06 11.29
N ILE A 170 -8.21 -0.60 11.69
CA ILE A 170 -6.86 -0.47 11.15
C ILE A 170 -6.41 -1.85 10.69
N ASN A 171 -5.75 -1.93 9.53
CA ASN A 171 -5.26 -3.21 8.99
C ASN A 171 -4.13 -3.74 9.88
N GLY A 172 -4.38 -4.81 10.64
CA GLY A 172 -3.37 -5.36 11.53
C GLY A 172 -2.31 -6.16 10.79
N LYS A 173 -2.68 -6.83 9.68
CA LYS A 173 -1.79 -7.70 8.92
C LYS A 173 -1.44 -7.09 7.56
N GLU A 174 -0.16 -7.07 7.23
CA GLU A 174 0.35 -6.48 5.98
C GLU A 174 1.39 -7.36 5.28
N HIS A 175 2.16 -8.13 6.05
CA HIS A 175 3.21 -8.99 5.56
C HIS A 175 2.73 -10.44 5.44
N VAL A 176 3.21 -11.11 4.40
CA VAL A 176 3.05 -12.56 4.24
C VAL A 176 4.22 -13.31 4.91
N ASP A 177 5.28 -12.59 5.28
CA ASP A 177 6.51 -13.16 5.84
C ASP A 177 6.38 -13.50 7.33
N ALA A 178 6.92 -14.64 7.75
CA ALA A 178 6.76 -15.16 9.10
C ALA A 178 7.69 -14.51 10.14
N ASP A 179 8.79 -13.90 9.67
CA ASP A 179 9.84 -13.35 10.55
C ASP A 179 9.57 -11.91 10.99
N ILE A 180 8.64 -11.21 10.35
CA ILE A 180 8.24 -9.84 10.69
C ILE A 180 7.09 -9.91 11.68
N PRO A 181 7.19 -9.30 12.89
CA PRO A 181 6.06 -9.20 13.80
C PRO A 181 4.94 -8.43 13.12
N ASP A 182 3.87 -9.14 12.78
CA ASP A 182 2.76 -8.62 12.00
C ASP A 182 1.43 -9.11 12.58
N GLY A 183 0.37 -8.36 12.33
CA GLY A 183 -0.95 -8.60 12.91
C GLY A 183 -1.40 -7.48 13.86
N PRO A 184 -2.69 -7.47 14.21
CA PRO A 184 -3.27 -6.41 15.04
C PRO A 184 -2.64 -6.35 16.44
N ASP A 185 -2.17 -7.49 16.95
CA ASP A 185 -1.54 -7.61 18.26
C ASP A 185 -0.14 -6.96 18.26
N ALA A 186 0.64 -7.17 17.19
CA ALA A 186 1.96 -6.55 17.00
C ALA A 186 1.84 -5.03 16.77
N LEU A 187 0.85 -4.61 15.98
CA LEU A 187 0.57 -3.19 15.74
C LEU A 187 0.13 -2.48 17.02
N TRP A 188 -0.74 -3.09 17.82
CA TRP A 188 -1.14 -2.52 19.10
C TRP A 188 0.04 -2.42 20.06
N ALA A 189 0.87 -3.46 20.17
CA ALA A 189 2.09 -3.41 20.97
C ALA A 189 3.07 -2.32 20.49
N TYR A 190 3.16 -2.07 19.17
CA TYR A 190 3.94 -0.98 18.59
C TYR A 190 3.41 0.40 19.05
N ILE A 191 2.11 0.63 18.94
CA ILE A 191 1.46 1.86 19.40
C ILE A 191 1.66 2.05 20.91
N THR A 192 1.47 1.00 21.71
CA THR A 192 1.70 1.06 23.17
C THR A 192 3.16 1.39 23.49
N THR A 193 4.12 0.75 22.80
CA THR A 193 5.54 1.05 23.00
C THR A 193 5.84 2.53 22.72
N TYR A 194 5.25 3.08 21.65
CA TYR A 194 5.38 4.50 21.34
C TYR A 194 4.80 5.39 22.45
N MET A 195 3.57 5.11 22.89
CA MET A 195 2.90 5.94 23.89
C MET A 195 3.61 5.92 25.25
N GLU A 196 4.12 4.76 25.67
CA GLU A 196 4.80 4.65 26.97
C GLU A 196 6.26 5.10 26.90
N GLN A 197 7.02 4.57 25.95
CA GLN A 197 8.48 4.69 25.93
C GLN A 197 8.99 5.77 24.96
N GLY A 198 8.17 6.17 23.98
CA GLY A 198 8.52 7.16 22.97
C GLY A 198 9.11 6.56 21.68
N PRO A 199 9.46 7.41 20.70
CA PRO A 199 9.89 6.98 19.37
C PRO A 199 11.21 6.19 19.36
N GLU A 200 12.13 6.51 20.27
CA GLU A 200 13.45 5.87 20.34
C GLU A 200 13.40 4.39 20.74
N ALA A 201 12.31 3.97 21.40
CA ALA A 201 12.09 2.59 21.80
C ALA A 201 11.41 1.75 20.72
N LEU A 202 10.98 2.37 19.62
CA LEU A 202 10.25 1.65 18.58
C LEU A 202 11.20 0.75 17.78
N PRO A 203 10.74 -0.47 17.43
CA PRO A 203 11.46 -1.26 16.45
C PRO A 203 11.42 -0.57 15.09
N GLN A 204 12.38 -0.91 14.24
CA GLN A 204 12.43 -0.35 12.89
C GLN A 204 11.16 -0.70 12.11
N LEU A 205 10.58 0.31 11.46
CA LEU A 205 9.42 0.14 10.60
C LEU A 205 9.78 -0.70 9.37
N THR A 206 8.93 -1.68 9.06
CA THR A 206 9.05 -2.52 7.87
C THR A 206 7.80 -2.33 7.01
N PRO A 207 7.72 -1.28 6.18
CA PRO A 207 6.57 -1.08 5.30
C PRO A 207 6.60 -2.07 4.12
N TYR A 208 5.45 -2.63 3.74
CA TYR A 208 5.33 -3.57 2.63
C TYR A 208 5.48 -2.90 1.26
N SER A 209 4.96 -1.68 1.10
CA SER A 209 4.98 -0.97 -0.18
C SER A 209 5.12 0.54 -0.04
N ALA A 210 5.62 1.17 -1.11
CA ALA A 210 5.86 2.61 -1.17
C ALA A 210 4.54 3.35 -1.31
N ASP A 211 4.44 4.56 -0.80
CA ASP A 211 3.23 5.36 -1.00
C ASP A 211 3.12 5.82 -2.45
N TYR A 212 4.25 6.17 -3.08
CA TYR A 212 4.32 6.55 -4.48
C TYR A 212 5.75 6.37 -5.03
N PHE A 213 5.87 6.43 -6.35
CA PHE A 213 7.17 6.44 -7.04
C PHE A 213 7.45 7.84 -7.58
N LYS A 214 8.64 8.37 -7.30
CA LYS A 214 9.08 9.61 -7.95
C LYS A 214 9.42 9.34 -9.42
N PRO A 215 9.26 10.31 -10.33
CA PRO A 215 9.68 10.16 -11.73
C PRO A 215 11.14 9.71 -11.89
N SER A 216 12.03 10.17 -11.00
CA SER A 216 13.45 9.79 -10.97
C SER A 216 13.69 8.34 -10.57
N GLU A 217 12.74 7.68 -9.89
CA GLU A 217 12.84 6.29 -9.40
C GLU A 217 12.28 5.28 -10.42
N LEU A 218 11.49 5.75 -11.40
CA LEU A 218 10.85 4.88 -12.39
C LEU A 218 11.82 4.06 -13.25
N PRO A 219 12.97 4.58 -13.72
CA PRO A 219 13.91 3.77 -14.49
C PRO A 219 14.45 2.56 -13.72
N GLU A 220 14.54 2.66 -12.38
CA GLU A 220 14.98 1.55 -11.53
C GLU A 220 13.88 0.50 -11.37
N ALA A 221 12.62 0.94 -11.26
CA ALA A 221 11.45 0.07 -11.15
C ALA A 221 11.08 -0.61 -12.48
N CYS A 222 11.19 0.10 -13.60
CA CYS A 222 10.71 -0.31 -14.91
C CYS A 222 11.83 -0.87 -15.82
N ARG A 223 12.75 -1.67 -15.30
CA ARG A 223 13.84 -2.23 -16.13
C ARG A 223 13.28 -3.18 -17.20
N PRO A 224 13.29 -2.80 -18.49
CA PRO A 224 12.44 -3.45 -19.50
C PRO A 224 13.08 -4.68 -20.15
N PHE A 225 14.30 -5.06 -19.76
CA PHE A 225 15.06 -6.13 -20.41
C PHE A 225 15.13 -7.42 -19.55
N PRO A 226 14.13 -8.32 -19.67
CA PRO A 226 14.15 -9.64 -19.04
C PRO A 226 15.17 -10.60 -19.69
N ILE A 227 15.74 -10.25 -20.85
CA ILE A 227 16.73 -11.09 -21.55
C ILE A 227 17.98 -11.33 -20.67
N PHE A 228 18.30 -10.38 -19.79
CA PHE A 228 19.38 -10.54 -18.80
C PHE A 228 18.97 -11.35 -17.56
N THR A 229 17.71 -11.80 -17.46
CA THR A 229 17.21 -12.58 -16.33
C THR A 229 17.00 -14.07 -16.65
N ALA A 230 16.83 -14.49 -17.91
CA ALA A 230 16.89 -15.91 -18.27
C ALA A 230 18.32 -16.46 -18.18
N ARG A 231 18.54 -17.41 -17.27
CA ARG A 231 19.78 -18.19 -17.21
C ARG A 231 19.88 -19.28 -18.27
N ASP A 232 18.75 -19.79 -18.76
CA ASP A 232 18.74 -20.92 -19.71
C ASP A 232 18.39 -20.44 -21.13
N PRO A 233 19.32 -20.56 -22.10
CA PRO A 233 19.13 -20.12 -23.48
C PRO A 233 17.93 -20.72 -24.20
N ARG A 234 17.44 -21.89 -23.75
CA ARG A 234 16.29 -22.57 -24.37
C ARG A 234 14.98 -21.77 -24.24
N TRP A 235 14.89 -20.89 -23.24
CA TRP A 235 13.73 -20.04 -23.01
C TRP A 235 13.82 -18.69 -23.71
N TRP A 236 14.95 -18.36 -24.34
CA TRP A 236 15.14 -17.07 -25.01
C TRP A 236 14.09 -16.79 -26.10
N PRO A 237 13.69 -17.75 -26.96
CA PRO A 237 12.63 -17.49 -27.94
C PRO A 237 11.30 -17.14 -27.27
N LEU A 238 10.91 -17.85 -26.21
CA LEU A 238 9.69 -17.53 -25.47
C LEU A 238 9.79 -16.17 -24.78
N GLN A 239 10.94 -15.84 -24.21
CA GLN A 239 11.17 -14.54 -23.60
C GLN A 239 11.16 -13.40 -24.62
N LEU A 240 11.71 -13.59 -25.82
CA LEU A 240 11.71 -12.58 -26.86
C LEU A 240 10.33 -12.41 -27.51
N CYS A 241 9.62 -13.50 -27.78
CA CYS A 241 8.35 -13.47 -28.50
C CYS A 241 7.14 -13.19 -27.59
N VAL A 242 7.20 -13.55 -26.31
CA VAL A 242 6.08 -13.39 -25.37
C VAL A 242 6.47 -12.48 -24.21
N GLY A 243 7.60 -12.78 -23.55
CA GLY A 243 8.03 -12.04 -22.37
C GLY A 243 8.32 -10.57 -22.66
N PHE A 244 9.03 -10.25 -23.74
CA PHE A 244 9.43 -8.90 -24.09
C PHE A 244 8.22 -8.04 -24.51
N PRO A 245 7.31 -8.47 -25.41
CA PRO A 245 6.09 -7.71 -25.68
C PRO A 245 5.24 -7.48 -24.42
N LEU A 246 5.10 -8.50 -23.56
CA LEU A 246 4.37 -8.36 -22.31
C LEU A 246 5.04 -7.36 -21.36
N MET A 247 6.37 -7.38 -21.25
CA MET A 247 7.12 -6.42 -20.44
C MET A 247 7.07 -5.01 -21.03
N CYS A 248 7.07 -4.85 -22.34
CA CYS A 248 6.87 -3.57 -23.00
C CYS A 248 5.45 -3.05 -22.72
N LEU A 249 4.43 -3.89 -22.82
CA LEU A 249 3.05 -3.52 -22.47
C LEU A 249 2.94 -3.16 -20.98
N LEU A 250 3.58 -3.94 -20.11
CA LEU A 250 3.62 -3.65 -18.68
C LEU A 250 4.34 -2.33 -18.43
N ALA A 251 5.50 -2.06 -19.03
CA ALA A 251 6.21 -0.80 -18.88
C ALA A 251 5.40 0.40 -19.43
N LEU A 252 4.75 0.21 -20.58
CA LEU A 252 3.91 1.21 -21.24
C LEU A 252 2.67 1.57 -20.40
N THR A 253 2.14 0.63 -19.62
CA THR A 253 0.98 0.88 -18.74
C THR A 253 1.42 1.33 -17.34
N TYR A 254 2.40 0.64 -16.76
CA TYR A 254 2.88 0.86 -15.40
C TYR A 254 3.55 2.23 -15.22
N ALA A 255 4.40 2.68 -16.15
CA ALA A 255 5.10 3.96 -15.98
C ALA A 255 4.13 5.15 -16.01
N PRO A 256 3.21 5.28 -16.99
CA PRO A 256 2.17 6.31 -16.96
C PRO A 256 1.28 6.21 -15.72
N THR A 257 0.94 5.00 -15.27
CA THR A 257 0.17 4.83 -14.04
C THR A 257 0.92 5.37 -12.82
N CYS A 258 2.21 5.06 -12.67
CA CYS A 258 3.00 5.56 -11.55
C CYS A 258 3.17 7.08 -11.60
N LEU A 259 3.35 7.66 -12.79
CA LEU A 259 3.41 9.12 -12.98
C LEU A 259 2.08 9.79 -12.64
N LEU A 260 0.96 9.24 -13.11
CA LEU A 260 -0.37 9.75 -12.81
C LEU A 260 -0.69 9.61 -11.32
N HIS A 261 -0.34 8.48 -10.72
CA HIS A 261 -0.50 8.25 -9.28
C HIS A 261 0.34 9.24 -8.47
N TYR A 262 1.62 9.42 -8.83
CA TYR A 262 2.50 10.42 -8.22
C TYR A 262 1.89 11.82 -8.31
N TRP A 263 1.47 12.23 -9.52
CA TRP A 263 0.86 13.53 -9.73
C TRP A 263 -0.42 13.70 -8.89
N LEU A 264 -1.32 12.71 -8.91
CA LEU A 264 -2.54 12.73 -8.09
C LEU A 264 -2.21 12.82 -6.60
N TYR A 265 -1.18 12.11 -6.13
CA TYR A 265 -0.74 12.09 -4.74
C TYR A 265 -0.08 13.41 -4.30
N THR A 266 0.67 14.08 -5.18
CA THR A 266 1.40 15.31 -4.82
C THR A 266 0.63 16.60 -5.12
N SER A 267 -0.27 16.59 -6.10
CA SER A 267 -0.90 17.81 -6.62
C SER A 267 -2.22 18.16 -5.92
N ILE A 268 -2.92 17.17 -5.37
CA ILE A 268 -4.19 17.40 -4.70
C ILE A 268 -3.91 17.66 -3.21
N PRO A 269 -4.44 18.73 -2.59
CA PRO A 269 -4.30 18.96 -1.15
C PRO A 269 -5.13 17.97 -0.33
N ARG A 270 -4.69 17.68 0.91
CA ARG A 270 -5.49 16.88 1.86
C ARG A 270 -6.51 17.75 2.57
N LYS A 271 -7.54 17.12 3.12
CA LYS A 271 -8.42 17.79 4.07
C LYS A 271 -7.56 18.36 5.21
N PRO A 272 -7.78 19.63 5.62
CA PRO A 272 -7.06 20.21 6.73
C PRO A 272 -7.27 19.38 7.99
N LEU A 273 -6.22 19.28 8.80
CA LEU A 273 -6.34 18.68 10.12
C LEU A 273 -7.12 19.65 11.02
N PRO A 274 -8.12 19.17 11.79
CA PRO A 274 -8.81 19.98 12.78
C PRO A 274 -7.84 20.55 13.81
N GLU A 275 -8.07 21.79 14.26
CA GLU A 275 -7.24 22.46 15.27
C GLU A 275 -7.12 21.66 16.56
N GLU A 276 -8.19 20.96 16.96
CA GLU A 276 -8.22 20.10 18.15
C GLU A 276 -7.22 18.93 18.09
N MET A 277 -6.81 18.52 16.89
CA MET A 277 -5.84 17.43 16.70
C MET A 277 -4.42 17.94 16.48
N PHE A 278 -4.23 19.25 16.29
CA PHE A 278 -2.97 19.85 15.89
C PHE A 278 -1.98 19.92 17.07
N ASP A 279 -0.73 19.53 16.82
CA ASP A 279 0.35 19.69 17.80
C ASP A 279 1.41 20.66 17.25
N PRO A 280 1.57 21.87 17.81
CA PRO A 280 2.50 22.87 17.29
C PRO A 280 3.97 22.46 17.33
N GLU A 281 4.34 21.47 18.15
CA GLU A 281 5.73 20.97 18.21
C GLU A 281 6.07 20.01 17.07
N ASN A 282 5.06 19.29 16.55
CA ASN A 282 5.26 18.26 15.54
C ASN A 282 4.71 18.69 14.18
N ASP A 283 3.62 19.46 14.11
CA ASP A 283 2.95 19.79 12.86
C ASP A 283 3.36 21.13 12.29
N ASP A 284 3.53 21.15 10.99
CA ASP A 284 3.65 22.38 10.22
C ASP A 284 2.27 23.07 10.19
N PRO A 285 2.18 24.39 10.45
CA PRO A 285 0.92 25.13 10.39
C PRO A 285 0.19 25.02 9.03
N SER A 286 0.90 24.68 7.95
CA SER A 286 0.29 24.38 6.64
C SER A 286 -0.72 23.22 6.69
N VAL A 287 -0.60 22.30 7.65
CA VAL A 287 -1.53 21.17 7.85
C VAL A 287 -2.93 21.66 8.24
N LEU A 288 -3.04 22.77 8.99
CA LEU A 288 -4.32 23.40 9.35
C LEU A 288 -5.02 24.03 8.13
N THR A 289 -4.25 24.45 7.14
CA THR A 289 -4.77 25.06 5.91
C THR A 289 -5.09 24.04 4.81
N GLY A 290 -4.76 22.75 5.03
CA GLY A 290 -4.91 21.69 4.03
C GLY A 290 -3.87 21.75 2.90
N ASN A 291 -2.94 22.70 2.96
CA ASN A 291 -1.88 22.87 1.96
C ASN A 291 -0.70 21.92 2.17
N SER A 292 -0.67 21.18 3.28
CA SER A 292 0.35 20.17 3.53
C SER A 292 0.24 19.04 2.51
N ARG A 293 1.37 18.72 1.87
CA ARG A 293 1.47 17.48 1.07
C ARG A 293 1.35 16.28 2.01
N PRO A 294 0.72 15.18 1.58
CA PRO A 294 0.71 13.96 2.38
C PRO A 294 2.15 13.56 2.73
N PRO A 295 2.46 13.24 3.99
CA PRO A 295 3.66 12.47 4.25
C PRO A 295 3.52 11.16 3.48
N GLY A 296 4.54 10.80 2.73
CA GLY A 296 4.52 9.54 2.01
C GLY A 296 5.92 9.06 1.71
N ARG A 297 6.11 7.76 1.85
CA ARG A 297 7.39 7.07 1.64
C ARG A 297 7.59 6.80 0.17
N THR A 298 8.76 7.14 -0.35
CA THR A 298 9.12 6.77 -1.71
C THR A 298 9.68 5.36 -1.78
N PHE A 299 9.88 4.86 -3.00
CA PHE A 299 10.53 3.57 -3.19
C PHE A 299 11.95 3.55 -2.59
N GLN A 300 12.72 4.63 -2.74
CA GLN A 300 14.05 4.73 -2.14
C GLN A 300 14.01 4.72 -0.60
N ASP A 301 12.99 5.32 0.01
CA ASP A 301 12.83 5.28 1.46
C ASP A 301 12.64 3.84 1.95
N ILE A 302 11.86 3.03 1.23
CA ILE A 302 11.69 1.60 1.54
C ILE A 302 12.98 0.83 1.38
N VAL A 303 13.69 1.03 0.26
CA VAL A 303 14.99 0.38 0.04
C VAL A 303 15.98 0.68 1.18
N ARG A 304 15.98 1.92 1.68
CA ARG A 304 16.79 2.33 2.83
C ARG A 304 16.33 1.66 4.13
N LEU A 305 15.02 1.62 4.38
CA LEU A 305 14.43 1.02 5.58
C LEU A 305 14.69 -0.50 5.63
N GLU A 306 14.47 -1.21 4.53
CA GLU A 306 14.65 -2.66 4.51
C GLU A 306 16.13 -3.08 4.63
N ARG A 307 17.09 -2.14 4.46
CA ARG A 307 18.53 -2.45 4.22
C ARG A 307 18.73 -3.56 3.18
N ARG A 308 17.71 -3.84 2.36
CA ARG A 308 17.75 -4.84 1.31
C ARG A 308 18.47 -4.20 0.15
N VAL A 309 19.54 -4.85 -0.30
CA VAL A 309 20.11 -4.58 -1.63
C VAL A 309 18.96 -4.74 -2.60
N VAL A 310 18.58 -3.65 -3.31
CA VAL A 310 17.48 -3.64 -4.29
C VAL A 310 17.55 -4.94 -5.09
N PRO A 311 16.58 -5.85 -4.92
CA PRO A 311 16.63 -7.12 -5.62
C PRO A 311 16.50 -6.79 -7.11
N ARG A 312 17.55 -7.10 -7.88
CA ARG A 312 17.50 -6.99 -9.34
C ARG A 312 16.42 -7.96 -9.84
N GLY A 313 15.22 -7.43 -10.11
CA GLY A 313 14.11 -8.13 -10.77
C GLY A 313 13.27 -9.01 -9.84
N VAL A 314 12.11 -8.50 -9.42
CA VAL A 314 11.14 -9.15 -8.50
C VAL A 314 10.60 -10.49 -9.05
N LEU A 315 10.58 -10.68 -10.37
CA LEU A 315 9.99 -11.87 -10.98
C LEU A 315 10.82 -13.16 -10.86
N PHE A 316 12.07 -13.10 -10.37
CA PHE A 316 12.96 -14.29 -10.34
C PHE A 316 13.68 -14.55 -9.01
N VAL A 317 13.49 -13.71 -7.98
CA VAL A 317 14.22 -13.85 -6.70
C VAL A 317 13.74 -15.05 -5.89
N ARG A 318 12.43 -15.31 -5.83
CA ARG A 318 11.89 -16.50 -5.14
C ARG A 318 12.46 -17.80 -5.71
N ASN A 319 12.65 -17.82 -7.04
CA ASN A 319 13.25 -18.93 -7.74
C ASN A 319 14.75 -19.06 -7.42
N ARG A 320 15.46 -17.97 -7.09
CA ARG A 320 16.90 -18.01 -6.77
C ARG A 320 17.18 -18.75 -5.47
N GLU A 321 16.46 -18.42 -4.40
CA GLU A 321 16.66 -19.08 -3.11
C GLU A 321 16.24 -20.54 -3.15
N GLU A 322 15.12 -20.84 -3.81
CA GLU A 322 14.64 -22.22 -4.03
C GLU A 322 15.62 -23.04 -4.88
N VAL A 323 16.17 -22.47 -5.95
CA VAL A 323 17.16 -23.12 -6.82
C VAL A 323 18.50 -23.30 -6.11
N ASP A 324 18.97 -22.30 -5.36
CA ASP A 324 20.23 -22.41 -4.61
C ASP A 324 20.10 -23.41 -3.44
N ALA A 325 18.92 -23.53 -2.83
CA ALA A 325 18.60 -24.56 -1.86
C ALA A 325 18.53 -25.96 -2.50
N ALA A 326 17.87 -26.09 -3.66
CA ALA A 326 17.79 -27.35 -4.40
C ALA A 326 19.17 -27.82 -4.89
N ARG A 327 20.03 -26.89 -5.33
CA ARG A 327 21.40 -27.17 -5.74
C ARG A 327 22.23 -27.70 -4.57
N ARG A 328 22.17 -27.04 -3.41
CA ARG A 328 22.86 -27.49 -2.18
C ARG A 328 22.39 -28.88 -1.73
N ARG A 329 21.09 -29.17 -1.84
CA ARG A 329 20.56 -30.53 -1.60
C ARG A 329 21.19 -31.56 -2.53
N ARG A 330 21.24 -31.30 -3.84
CA ARG A 330 21.87 -32.21 -4.81
C ARG A 330 23.36 -32.40 -4.57
N GLU A 331 24.10 -31.34 -4.25
CA GLU A 331 25.53 -31.42 -3.92
C GLU A 331 25.77 -32.24 -2.65
N SER A 332 24.95 -32.07 -1.61
CA SER A 332 25.04 -32.89 -0.40
C SER A 332 24.67 -34.36 -0.63
N GLU A 333 23.68 -34.65 -1.48
CA GLU A 333 23.32 -36.02 -1.88
C GLU A 333 24.42 -36.70 -2.70
N ALA A 334 25.04 -35.97 -3.63
CA ALA A 334 26.16 -36.45 -4.42
C ALA A 334 27.38 -36.77 -3.54
N ALA A 335 27.71 -35.89 -2.60
CA ALA A 335 28.80 -36.10 -1.64
C ALA A 335 28.54 -37.32 -0.72
N ARG A 336 27.28 -37.56 -0.33
CA ARG A 336 26.92 -38.78 0.43
C ARG A 336 27.05 -40.05 -0.39
N ARG A 337 26.82 -39.99 -1.70
CA ARG A 337 26.96 -41.14 -2.60
C ARG A 337 28.40 -41.46 -2.96
N SER A 338 29.31 -40.49 -2.93
CA SER A 338 30.74 -40.73 -3.22
C SER A 338 31.53 -41.31 -2.04
N VAL A 339 30.95 -41.32 -0.85
CA VAL A 339 31.57 -41.87 0.38
C VAL A 339 31.11 -43.31 0.66
N ARG A 340 30.09 -43.79 -0.06
CA ARG A 340 29.68 -45.21 -0.10
C ARG A 340 30.29 -45.86 -1.33
#